data_AF-A0A2S7XWQ7-F1
#
_entry.id   AF-A0A2S7XWQ7-F1
#
_cell.length_a   1.000
_cell.length_b   1.000
_cell.length_c   1.000
_cell.angle_alpha   90.00
_cell.angle_beta   90.00
_cell.angle_gamma   90.00
#
_symmetry.space_group_name_H-M   'P 1'
#
loop_
_entity.id
_entity.type
_entity.pdbx_description
1 polymer ?
#
loop_
_entity_poly.entity_id
_entity_poly.type
_entity_poly.pdbx_seq_one_letter_code
_entity_poly.pdbx_strand_id
1 'polypeptide(L)'
;MKFALALTLASFGAAAPLAERGPSIVLGYRTVSAEQAKIYKDAGNTLVWTKTESSDQLGAGVYISPKYGDWPGQPNGWDCVILADSTPWNPVNKAWVPEKNDRGQNLWWNAGATARAAYLKTIGGSNFTPENTVLLSQIQGFQLLQLLIPPQLVKDPKYLKTTTQCAAKSDTAGIEAIKKYGPVDWSKWPNVKGTPQHV
;
A
#
# COMPACT_ATOMS: atom_id res chain seq x y z
N MET A 1 -9.36 1.71 73.24
CA MET A 1 -8.92 1.35 71.87
C MET A 1 -9.97 0.45 71.23
N LYS A 2 -10.69 0.94 70.20
CA LYS A 2 -11.36 0.10 69.19
C LYS A 2 -11.19 0.81 67.85
N PHE A 3 -10.55 0.10 66.92
CA PHE A 3 -10.09 0.57 65.63
C PHE A 3 -11.27 0.81 64.67
N ALA A 4 -11.26 1.94 63.97
CA ALA A 4 -12.14 2.18 62.82
C ALA A 4 -11.51 1.53 61.57
N LEU A 5 -12.27 0.66 60.90
CA LEU A 5 -11.88 0.01 59.65
C LEU A 5 -12.32 0.92 58.49
N ALA A 6 -11.37 1.59 57.84
CA ALA A 6 -11.63 2.35 56.62
C ALA A 6 -11.52 1.41 55.40
N LEU A 7 -12.64 1.16 54.73
CA LEU A 7 -12.70 0.36 53.51
C LEU A 7 -12.41 1.27 52.30
N THR A 8 -11.17 1.32 51.83
CA THR A 8 -10.82 2.01 50.60
C THR A 8 -11.15 1.13 49.39
N LEU A 9 -12.24 1.45 48.69
CA LEU A 9 -12.57 0.90 47.37
C LEU A 9 -11.59 1.49 46.33
N ALA A 10 -10.56 0.74 45.98
CA ALA A 10 -9.72 1.04 44.83
C ALA A 10 -10.48 0.66 43.54
N SER A 11 -11.04 1.65 42.86
CA SER A 11 -11.63 1.47 41.53
C SER A 11 -10.51 1.28 40.51
N PHE A 12 -10.22 0.03 40.14
CA PHE A 12 -9.37 -0.27 38.99
C PHE A 12 -10.14 0.04 37.70
N GLY A 13 -9.97 1.26 37.18
CA GLY A 13 -10.30 1.56 35.79
C GLY A 13 -9.33 0.81 34.89
N ALA A 14 -9.75 -0.32 34.34
CA ALA A 14 -9.00 -0.99 33.29
C ALA A 14 -9.00 -0.10 32.04
N ALA A 15 -7.96 0.72 31.88
CA ALA A 15 -7.65 1.31 30.59
C ALA A 15 -7.33 0.16 29.63
N ALA A 16 -8.22 -0.11 28.67
CA ALA A 16 -7.90 -1.00 27.57
C ALA A 16 -6.60 -0.50 26.92
N PRO A 17 -5.63 -1.38 26.59
CA PRO A 17 -4.43 -0.95 25.93
C PRO A 17 -4.82 -0.30 24.61
N LEU A 18 -4.52 0.99 24.49
CA LEU A 18 -4.55 1.68 23.20
C LEU A 18 -3.59 0.88 22.31
N ALA A 19 -4.12 0.12 21.35
CA ALA A 19 -3.28 -0.58 20.39
C ALA A 19 -2.42 0.49 19.70
N GLU A 20 -1.14 0.53 20.04
CA GLU A 20 -0.20 1.53 19.56
C GLU A 20 -0.21 1.48 18.01
N ARG A 21 -0.73 2.54 17.38
CA ARG A 21 -0.58 2.71 15.94
C ARG A 21 0.81 3.28 15.72
N GLY A 22 1.62 2.64 14.88
CA GLY A 22 2.88 3.23 14.45
C GLY A 22 2.65 4.51 13.64
N PRO A 23 3.70 5.30 13.39
CA PRO A 23 3.60 6.49 12.56
C PRO A 23 2.93 6.19 11.22
N SER A 24 1.96 7.03 10.83
CA SER A 24 1.29 6.93 9.54
C SER A 24 2.21 7.47 8.44
N ILE A 25 2.44 6.66 7.40
CA ILE A 25 3.25 7.03 6.23
C ILE A 25 2.40 7.02 4.96
N VAL A 26 2.78 7.82 3.98
CA VAL A 26 2.15 7.82 2.65
C VAL A 26 2.76 6.69 1.83
N LEU A 27 1.92 5.80 1.31
CA LEU A 27 2.35 4.75 0.39
C LEU A 27 2.35 5.23 -1.06
N GLY A 28 1.34 6.03 -1.42
CA GLY A 28 1.17 6.56 -2.76
C GLY A 28 -0.27 6.94 -3.02
N TYR A 29 -0.60 7.07 -4.30
CA TYR A 29 -1.86 7.62 -4.79
C TYR A 29 -2.49 6.68 -5.79
N ARG A 30 -3.82 6.69 -5.91
CA ARG A 30 -4.51 6.03 -7.01
C ARG A 30 -5.82 6.71 -7.35
N THR A 31 -6.20 6.58 -8.61
CA THR A 31 -7.52 6.98 -9.10
C THR A 31 -8.43 5.75 -9.08
N VAL A 32 -9.66 5.92 -8.61
CA VAL A 32 -10.66 4.86 -8.51
C VAL A 32 -12.03 5.36 -8.98
N SER A 33 -12.95 4.42 -9.23
CA SER A 33 -14.35 4.77 -9.50
C SER A 33 -15.06 5.19 -8.20
N ALA A 34 -16.22 5.83 -8.33
CA ALA A 34 -17.04 6.21 -7.17
C ALA A 34 -17.47 4.98 -6.36
N GLU A 35 -17.77 3.87 -7.03
CA GLU A 35 -18.14 2.59 -6.40
C GLU A 35 -16.98 2.06 -5.56
N GLN A 36 -15.75 2.10 -6.09
CA GLN A 36 -14.58 1.63 -5.36
C GLN A 36 -14.22 2.54 -4.18
N ALA A 37 -14.37 3.87 -4.31
CA ALA A 37 -14.22 4.79 -3.20
C ALA A 37 -15.27 4.54 -2.10
N LYS A 38 -16.51 4.23 -2.48
CA LYS A 38 -17.56 3.82 -1.54
C LYS A 38 -17.20 2.52 -0.83
N ILE A 39 -16.65 1.52 -1.53
CA ILE A 39 -16.18 0.27 -0.91
C ILE A 39 -15.11 0.56 0.16
N TYR A 40 -14.17 1.47 -0.10
CA TYR A 40 -13.17 1.86 0.92
C TYR A 40 -13.82 2.50 2.14
N LYS A 41 -14.75 3.43 1.91
CA LYS A 41 -15.49 4.11 2.98
C LYS A 41 -16.27 3.12 3.84
N ASP A 42 -17.01 2.20 3.21
CA ASP A 42 -17.81 1.18 3.89
C ASP A 42 -16.91 0.18 4.67
N ALA A 43 -15.67 -0.03 4.22
CA ALA A 43 -14.63 -0.78 4.93
C ALA A 43 -13.87 0.05 5.99
N GLY A 44 -14.45 1.17 6.44
CA GLY A 44 -13.85 2.03 7.47
C GLY A 44 -12.69 2.90 6.97
N ASN A 45 -12.76 3.34 5.71
CA ASN A 45 -11.67 4.03 5.00
C ASN A 45 -10.40 3.18 4.89
N THR A 46 -10.56 1.90 4.54
CA THR A 46 -9.45 0.96 4.39
C THR A 46 -9.33 0.52 2.93
N LEU A 47 -8.09 0.28 2.49
CA LEU A 47 -7.84 -0.22 1.14
C LEU A 47 -8.43 -1.62 0.97
N VAL A 48 -9.18 -1.81 -0.12
CA VAL A 48 -9.79 -3.10 -0.50
C VAL A 48 -9.38 -3.45 -1.92
N TRP A 49 -9.04 -4.71 -2.15
CA TRP A 49 -8.87 -5.24 -3.50
C TRP A 49 -10.13 -6.00 -3.93
N THR A 50 -10.75 -5.59 -5.03
CA THR A 50 -12.04 -6.12 -5.50
C THR A 50 -11.90 -6.97 -6.76
N LYS A 51 -11.03 -6.58 -7.69
CA LYS A 51 -10.82 -7.26 -8.96
C LYS A 51 -9.45 -6.96 -9.58
N THR A 52 -9.04 -7.84 -10.48
CA THR A 52 -7.95 -7.67 -11.46
C THR A 52 -8.43 -6.80 -12.62
N GLU A 53 -7.55 -6.01 -13.21
CA GLU A 53 -7.83 -5.25 -14.44
C GLU A 53 -6.94 -5.75 -15.59
N SER A 54 -7.29 -5.44 -16.84
CA SER A 54 -6.55 -5.92 -18.03
C SER A 54 -5.11 -5.38 -18.14
N SER A 55 -4.76 -4.34 -17.39
CA SER A 55 -3.47 -3.65 -17.42
C SER A 55 -2.52 -4.07 -16.28
N ASP A 56 -2.73 -5.26 -15.71
CA ASP A 56 -2.00 -5.78 -14.55
C ASP A 56 -0.58 -6.27 -14.91
N GLN A 57 0.32 -5.32 -15.21
CA GLN A 57 1.71 -5.57 -15.59
C GLN A 57 2.48 -6.43 -14.57
N LEU A 58 2.25 -6.22 -13.28
CA LEU A 58 2.88 -6.94 -12.18
C LEU A 58 2.00 -8.06 -11.60
N GLY A 59 0.88 -8.40 -12.27
CA GLY A 59 -0.13 -9.35 -11.81
C GLY A 59 -1.26 -8.70 -11.02
N ALA A 60 -2.09 -9.54 -10.41
CA ALA A 60 -3.28 -9.10 -9.68
C ALA A 60 -2.93 -8.37 -8.38
N GLY A 61 -3.54 -7.21 -8.14
CA GLY A 61 -3.37 -6.48 -6.89
C GLY A 61 -3.89 -5.05 -6.93
N VAL A 62 -3.54 -4.28 -5.90
CA VAL A 62 -3.80 -2.83 -5.88
C VAL A 62 -2.60 -2.10 -6.43
N TYR A 63 -2.82 -1.34 -7.51
CA TYR A 63 -1.83 -0.44 -8.07
C TYR A 63 -1.96 0.98 -7.52
N ILE A 64 -0.82 1.58 -7.21
CA ILE A 64 -0.67 2.98 -6.81
C ILE A 64 0.53 3.62 -7.52
N SER A 65 0.56 4.95 -7.55
CA SER A 65 1.66 5.79 -8.05
C SER A 65 2.32 6.58 -6.92
N PRO A 66 3.58 7.03 -7.08
CA PRO A 66 4.27 7.79 -6.05
C PRO A 66 3.78 9.24 -5.96
N LYS A 67 3.22 9.80 -7.04
CA LYS A 67 2.70 11.18 -7.06
C LYS A 67 1.21 11.20 -7.38
N TYR A 68 0.55 12.22 -6.83
CA TYR A 68 -0.81 12.59 -7.23
C TYR A 68 -0.84 12.92 -8.73
N GLY A 69 -1.83 12.40 -9.44
CA GLY A 69 -2.04 12.70 -10.87
C GLY A 69 -1.22 11.87 -11.85
N ASP A 70 -0.24 11.08 -11.40
CA ASP A 70 0.51 10.15 -12.27
C ASP A 70 -0.43 9.15 -12.97
N TRP A 71 -1.56 8.83 -12.35
CA TRP A 71 -2.64 8.03 -12.96
C TRP A 71 -3.85 8.93 -13.22
N PRO A 72 -4.06 9.41 -14.46
CA PRO A 72 -5.11 10.38 -14.74
C PRO A 72 -6.51 9.82 -14.49
N GLY A 73 -6.75 8.53 -14.75
CA GLY A 73 -8.05 7.87 -14.58
C GLY A 73 -9.23 8.61 -15.25
N GLN A 74 -10.47 8.34 -14.81
CA GLN A 74 -11.66 8.97 -15.39
C GLN A 74 -11.87 10.40 -14.85
N PRO A 75 -12.43 11.34 -15.63
CA PRO A 75 -12.72 12.72 -15.18
C PRO A 75 -13.69 12.78 -14.00
N ASN A 76 -14.69 11.91 -13.96
CA ASN A 76 -15.65 11.78 -12.86
C ASN A 76 -15.20 10.79 -11.76
N GLY A 77 -13.92 10.41 -11.79
CA GLY A 77 -13.33 9.51 -10.80
C GLY A 77 -13.07 10.16 -9.45
N TRP A 78 -12.47 9.36 -8.57
CA TRP A 78 -12.02 9.76 -7.25
C TRP A 78 -10.52 9.58 -7.16
N ASP A 79 -9.85 10.54 -6.53
CA ASP A 79 -8.44 10.41 -6.20
C ASP A 79 -8.31 10.02 -4.73
N CYS A 80 -7.42 9.09 -4.46
CA CYS A 80 -7.15 8.59 -3.12
C CYS A 80 -5.65 8.70 -2.82
N VAL A 81 -5.33 9.20 -1.62
CA VAL A 81 -4.04 8.92 -0.99
C VAL A 81 -4.18 7.69 -0.10
N ILE A 82 -3.20 6.79 -0.20
CA ILE A 82 -3.14 5.57 0.58
C ILE A 82 -2.05 5.75 1.63
N LEU A 83 -2.45 5.65 2.89
CA LEU A 83 -1.56 5.67 4.04
C LEU A 83 -1.45 4.27 4.64
N ALA A 84 -0.38 4.02 5.39
CA ALA A 84 -0.25 2.83 6.22
C ALA A 84 0.45 3.12 7.55
N ASP A 85 0.14 2.28 8.54
CA ASP A 85 0.93 2.17 9.76
C ASP A 85 2.32 1.64 9.39
N SER A 86 3.37 2.40 9.73
CA SER A 86 4.74 2.04 9.40
C SER A 86 5.23 0.77 10.12
N THR A 87 4.65 0.41 11.28
CA THR A 87 5.08 -0.76 12.05
C THR A 87 4.86 -2.08 11.28
N PRO A 88 3.64 -2.42 10.80
CA PRO A 88 3.46 -3.58 9.94
C PRO A 88 4.02 -3.36 8.52
N TRP A 89 4.07 -2.12 8.01
CA TRP A 89 4.55 -1.85 6.66
C TRP A 89 6.05 -2.06 6.47
N ASN A 90 6.89 -1.53 7.35
CA ASN A 90 8.34 -1.54 7.19
C ASN A 90 8.92 -2.96 6.97
N PRO A 91 8.51 -4.01 7.70
CA PRO A 91 9.03 -5.37 7.50
C PRO A 91 8.46 -6.08 6.26
N VAL A 92 7.38 -5.62 5.64
CA VAL A 92 6.82 -6.24 4.42
C VAL A 92 7.89 -6.32 3.32
N ASN A 93 7.99 -7.47 2.65
CA ASN A 93 8.89 -7.66 1.52
C ASN A 93 8.53 -6.67 0.40
N LYS A 94 9.53 -5.98 -0.13
CA LYS A 94 9.37 -5.04 -1.25
C LYS A 94 10.43 -5.33 -2.30
N ALA A 95 10.10 -5.24 -3.57
CA ALA A 95 11.04 -5.55 -4.65
C ALA A 95 10.83 -4.66 -5.87
N TRP A 96 11.92 -4.08 -6.37
CA TRP A 96 11.97 -3.50 -7.71
C TRP A 96 12.03 -4.60 -8.77
N VAL A 97 11.06 -4.58 -9.68
CA VAL A 97 10.87 -5.54 -10.78
C VAL A 97 11.13 -4.83 -12.11
N PRO A 98 12.31 -4.97 -12.73
CA PRO A 98 12.58 -4.44 -14.06
C PRO A 98 11.78 -5.19 -15.14
N GLU A 99 11.72 -4.65 -16.35
CA GLU A 99 11.11 -5.35 -17.48
C GLU A 99 11.80 -6.70 -17.73
N LYS A 100 13.13 -6.70 -17.69
CA LYS A 100 13.96 -7.89 -17.86
C LYS A 100 14.93 -8.05 -16.69
N ASN A 101 15.17 -9.28 -16.27
CA ASN A 101 16.28 -9.57 -15.35
C ASN A 101 17.63 -9.56 -16.08
N ASP A 102 18.71 -9.79 -15.32
CA ASP A 102 20.09 -9.83 -15.83
C ASP A 102 20.34 -10.94 -16.88
N ARG A 103 19.42 -11.91 -16.99
CA ARG A 103 19.44 -12.98 -18.00
C ARG A 103 18.60 -12.64 -19.23
N GLY A 104 18.06 -11.43 -19.33
CA GLY A 104 17.20 -10.98 -20.42
C GLY A 104 15.79 -11.56 -20.39
N GLN A 105 15.38 -12.26 -19.32
CA GLN A 105 14.04 -12.83 -19.21
C GLN A 105 13.03 -11.75 -18.83
N ASN A 106 11.94 -11.65 -19.60
CA ASN A 106 10.83 -10.75 -19.29
C ASN A 106 10.18 -11.10 -17.94
N LEU A 107 9.98 -10.12 -17.07
CA LEU A 107 9.35 -10.25 -15.75
C LEU A 107 7.95 -9.62 -15.69
N TRP A 108 7.60 -8.82 -16.69
CA TRP A 108 6.33 -8.11 -16.75
C TRP A 108 5.26 -8.93 -17.48
N TRP A 109 4.01 -8.56 -17.22
CA TRP A 109 2.80 -9.19 -17.73
C TRP A 109 2.66 -10.65 -17.32
N ASN A 110 1.58 -11.28 -17.79
CA ASN A 110 1.33 -12.68 -17.52
C ASN A 110 2.45 -13.58 -18.08
N ALA A 111 3.02 -13.24 -19.24
CA ALA A 111 4.12 -13.97 -19.85
C ALA A 111 5.38 -14.02 -18.95
N GLY A 112 5.60 -12.99 -18.13
CA GLY A 112 6.72 -12.92 -17.20
C GLY A 112 6.46 -13.52 -15.81
N ALA A 113 5.25 -14.01 -15.51
CA ALA A 113 4.86 -14.39 -14.14
C ALA A 113 5.80 -15.41 -13.49
N THR A 114 6.13 -16.49 -14.21
CA THR A 114 7.07 -17.53 -13.71
C THR A 114 8.48 -16.97 -13.51
N ALA A 115 8.98 -16.19 -14.47
CA ALA A 115 10.30 -15.57 -14.39
C ALA A 115 10.36 -14.55 -13.24
N ARG A 116 9.30 -13.78 -13.03
CA ARG A 116 9.15 -12.85 -11.91
C ARG A 116 9.19 -13.55 -10.56
N ALA A 117 8.45 -14.66 -10.40
CA ALA A 117 8.50 -15.43 -9.16
C ALA A 117 9.91 -15.97 -8.87
N ALA A 118 10.62 -16.44 -9.88
CA ALA A 118 12.02 -16.88 -9.74
C ALA A 118 12.97 -15.71 -9.44
N TYR A 119 12.76 -14.57 -10.10
CA TYR A 119 13.53 -13.35 -9.84
C TYR A 119 13.38 -12.86 -8.39
N LEU A 120 12.15 -12.82 -7.86
CA LEU A 120 11.90 -12.43 -6.46
C LEU A 120 12.69 -13.31 -5.47
N LYS A 121 12.69 -14.62 -5.69
CA LYS A 121 13.49 -15.56 -4.90
C LYS A 121 15.00 -15.31 -5.02
N THR A 122 15.45 -14.88 -6.20
CA THR A 122 16.87 -14.57 -6.45
C THR A 122 17.32 -13.34 -5.67
N ILE A 123 16.51 -12.28 -5.64
CA ILE A 123 16.90 -11.00 -5.00
C ILE A 123 16.57 -10.91 -3.51
N GLY A 124 15.63 -11.72 -3.02
CA GLY A 124 15.14 -11.65 -1.64
C GLY A 124 15.12 -12.98 -0.88
N GLY A 125 15.50 -14.08 -1.52
CA GLY A 125 15.48 -15.42 -0.93
C GLY A 125 14.12 -16.10 -1.02
N SER A 126 14.03 -17.32 -0.50
CA SER A 126 12.84 -18.20 -0.64
C SER A 126 11.55 -17.61 -0.08
N ASN A 127 11.64 -16.65 0.84
CA ASN A 127 10.49 -15.95 1.43
C ASN A 127 9.91 -14.83 0.54
N PHE A 128 10.55 -14.45 -0.56
CA PHE A 128 10.00 -13.46 -1.48
C PHE A 128 9.14 -14.15 -2.54
N THR A 129 7.82 -14.04 -2.39
CA THR A 129 6.83 -14.59 -3.33
C THR A 129 5.91 -13.49 -3.87
N PRO A 130 5.27 -13.68 -5.04
CA PRO A 130 4.33 -12.71 -5.58
C PRO A 130 3.18 -12.34 -4.62
N GLU A 131 2.81 -13.24 -3.71
CA GLU A 131 1.67 -13.07 -2.81
C GLU A 131 2.02 -12.23 -1.57
N ASN A 132 3.30 -12.21 -1.17
CA ASN A 132 3.74 -11.54 0.05
C ASN A 132 4.71 -10.37 -0.18
N THR A 133 5.01 -10.06 -1.45
CA THR A 133 5.97 -9.03 -1.84
C THR A 133 5.29 -7.91 -2.60
N VAL A 134 5.42 -6.69 -2.09
CA VAL A 134 5.05 -5.47 -2.81
C VAL A 134 6.01 -5.27 -3.98
N LEU A 135 5.46 -5.06 -5.18
CA LEU A 135 6.24 -5.01 -6.42
C LEU A 135 6.28 -3.59 -6.95
N LEU A 136 7.47 -3.05 -7.18
CA LEU A 136 7.70 -1.70 -7.70
C LEU A 136 8.25 -1.79 -9.12
N SER A 137 7.78 -0.96 -10.04
CA SER A 137 8.33 -0.90 -11.40
C SER A 137 8.04 0.43 -12.08
N GLN A 138 8.70 0.67 -13.21
CA GLN A 138 8.18 1.57 -14.24
C GLN A 138 6.89 1.02 -14.85
N ILE A 139 6.10 1.90 -15.45
CA ILE A 139 4.94 1.53 -16.25
C ILE A 139 5.38 1.40 -17.71
N GLN A 140 5.14 0.25 -18.33
CA GLN A 140 5.51 0.05 -19.72
C GLN A 140 4.87 1.13 -20.61
N GLY A 141 5.69 1.78 -21.42
CA GLY A 141 5.25 2.84 -22.34
C GLY A 141 5.13 4.23 -21.70
N PHE A 142 5.44 4.39 -20.41
CA PHE A 142 5.39 5.68 -19.72
C PHE A 142 6.66 5.93 -18.91
N GLN A 143 7.06 7.20 -18.80
CA GLN A 143 8.09 7.66 -17.85
C GLN A 143 7.47 7.86 -16.46
N LEU A 144 6.82 6.82 -15.93
CA LEU A 144 6.11 6.84 -14.66
C LEU A 144 6.41 5.57 -13.86
N LEU A 145 6.27 5.67 -12.54
CA LEU A 145 6.44 4.54 -11.62
C LEU A 145 5.09 4.05 -11.10
N GLN A 146 5.04 2.77 -10.78
CA GLN A 146 3.92 2.11 -10.14
C GLN A 146 4.39 1.16 -9.05
N LEU A 147 3.48 0.86 -8.14
CA LEU A 147 3.63 -0.15 -7.12
C LEU A 147 2.37 -1.02 -7.08
N LEU A 148 2.55 -2.34 -7.05
CA LEU A 148 1.52 -3.32 -6.77
C LEU A 148 1.60 -3.79 -5.31
N ILE A 149 0.46 -3.73 -4.62
CA ILE A 149 0.24 -4.40 -3.34
C ILE A 149 -0.55 -5.69 -3.61
N PRO A 150 0.02 -6.88 -3.32
CA PRO A 150 -0.67 -8.14 -3.51
C PRO A 150 -1.94 -8.26 -2.67
N PRO A 151 -2.98 -8.96 -3.17
CA PRO A 151 -4.25 -9.14 -2.46
C PRO A 151 -4.12 -9.71 -1.05
N GLN A 152 -3.17 -10.62 -0.82
CA GLN A 152 -2.99 -11.25 0.48
C GLN A 152 -2.50 -10.25 1.53
N LEU A 153 -1.69 -9.26 1.13
CA LEU A 153 -1.25 -8.20 2.03
C LEU A 153 -2.41 -7.26 2.38
N VAL A 154 -3.28 -6.94 1.41
CA VAL A 154 -4.43 -6.04 1.63
C VAL A 154 -5.46 -6.63 2.59
N LYS A 155 -5.65 -7.96 2.57
CA LYS A 155 -6.71 -8.64 3.34
C LYS A 155 -6.39 -8.81 4.82
N ASP A 156 -5.11 -8.76 5.21
CA ASP A 156 -4.69 -9.08 6.57
C ASP A 156 -4.01 -7.87 7.24
N PRO A 157 -4.65 -7.26 8.27
CA PRO A 157 -4.09 -6.09 8.96
C PRO A 157 -2.78 -6.38 9.71
N LYS A 158 -2.41 -7.66 9.89
CA LYS A 158 -1.08 -8.05 10.40
C LYS A 158 0.03 -7.62 9.45
N TYR A 159 -0.21 -7.65 8.14
CA TYR A 159 0.78 -7.27 7.13
C TYR A 159 0.57 -5.85 6.65
N LEU A 160 -0.68 -5.39 6.58
CA LEU A 160 -0.97 -4.06 6.08
C LEU A 160 -2.18 -3.43 6.77
N LYS A 161 -1.90 -2.42 7.59
CA LYS A 161 -2.93 -1.58 8.19
C LYS A 161 -3.00 -0.26 7.43
N THR A 162 -3.90 -0.18 6.44
CA THR A 162 -4.05 1.01 5.61
C THR A 162 -5.09 1.99 6.15
N THR A 163 -4.99 3.22 5.70
CA THR A 163 -6.10 4.18 5.71
C THR A 163 -6.13 4.87 4.35
N THR A 164 -7.33 5.09 3.82
CA THR A 164 -7.54 5.77 2.54
C THR A 164 -8.21 7.11 2.79
N GLN A 165 -7.66 8.17 2.23
CA GLN A 165 -8.37 9.45 2.12
C GLN A 165 -8.67 9.68 0.65
N CYS A 166 -9.96 9.64 0.30
CA CYS A 166 -10.44 9.78 -1.06
C CYS A 166 -11.34 10.99 -1.19
N ALA A 167 -11.24 11.69 -2.31
CA ALA A 167 -12.10 12.80 -2.69
C ALA A 167 -12.56 12.62 -4.13
N ALA A 168 -13.80 12.99 -4.42
CA ALA A 168 -14.25 13.13 -5.80
C ALA A 168 -13.38 14.20 -6.47
N LYS A 169 -13.06 14.04 -7.76
CA LYS A 169 -12.28 15.05 -8.48
C LYS A 169 -12.93 16.43 -8.55
N SER A 170 -14.26 16.48 -8.41
CA SER A 170 -15.02 17.73 -8.29
C SER A 170 -14.93 18.37 -6.90
N ASP A 171 -14.48 17.64 -5.87
CA ASP A 171 -14.27 18.17 -4.52
C ASP A 171 -12.89 18.82 -4.40
N THR A 172 -12.81 20.09 -4.74
CA THR A 172 -11.55 20.86 -4.70
C THR A 172 -10.89 20.83 -3.32
N ALA A 173 -11.66 20.94 -2.23
CA ALA A 173 -11.10 20.97 -0.89
C ALA A 173 -10.50 19.61 -0.49
N GLY A 174 -11.19 18.52 -0.80
CA GLY A 174 -10.70 17.16 -0.59
C GLY A 174 -9.44 16.86 -1.41
N ILE A 175 -9.42 17.29 -2.68
CA ILE A 175 -8.25 17.14 -3.55
C ILE A 175 -7.05 17.94 -3.04
N GLU A 176 -7.24 19.19 -2.61
CA GLU A 176 -6.15 19.97 -2.01
C GLU A 176 -5.64 19.35 -0.71
N ALA A 177 -6.51 18.71 0.09
CA ALA A 177 -6.08 17.96 1.26
C ALA A 177 -5.23 16.72 0.90
N ILE A 178 -5.55 16.03 -0.20
CA ILE A 178 -4.77 14.90 -0.72
C ILE A 178 -3.39 15.37 -1.22
N LYS A 179 -3.32 16.48 -1.95
CA LYS A 179 -2.05 16.99 -2.50
C LYS A 179 -1.05 17.39 -1.42
N LYS A 180 -1.51 17.83 -0.25
CA LYS A 180 -0.65 18.22 0.89
C LYS A 180 0.27 17.11 1.40
N TYR A 181 -0.04 15.84 1.12
CA TYR A 181 0.82 14.72 1.50
C TYR A 181 2.12 14.65 0.69
N GLY A 182 2.17 15.26 -0.51
CA GLY A 182 3.38 15.32 -1.33
C GLY A 182 3.79 13.98 -1.96
N PRO A 183 4.81 13.98 -2.83
CA PRO A 183 5.26 12.77 -3.51
C PRO A 183 5.95 11.80 -2.54
N VAL A 184 5.89 10.51 -2.85
CA VAL A 184 6.59 9.46 -2.10
C VAL A 184 7.84 9.03 -2.87
N ASP A 185 8.98 8.96 -2.18
CA ASP A 185 10.23 8.43 -2.72
C ASP A 185 10.44 6.98 -2.26
N TRP A 186 10.00 6.04 -3.08
CA TRP A 186 10.10 4.61 -2.77
C TRP A 186 11.54 4.08 -2.73
N SER A 187 12.52 4.81 -3.28
CA SER A 187 13.93 4.42 -3.21
C SER A 187 14.50 4.53 -1.79
N LYS A 188 13.85 5.31 -0.92
CA LYS A 188 14.26 5.54 0.47
C LYS A 188 13.60 4.58 1.47
N TRP A 189 12.74 3.68 1.01
CA TRP A 189 12.05 2.75 1.89
C TRP A 189 12.96 1.65 2.44
N PRO A 190 12.70 1.17 3.66
CA PRO A 190 13.39 0.02 4.21
C PRO A 190 12.93 -1.27 3.54
N ASN A 191 13.78 -2.30 3.59
CA ASN A 191 13.50 -3.66 3.13
C ASN A 191 13.02 -3.77 1.67
N VAL A 192 13.54 -2.91 0.79
CA VAL A 192 13.34 -3.03 -0.66
C VAL A 192 14.53 -3.75 -1.28
N LYS A 193 14.27 -4.75 -2.11
CA LYS A 193 15.27 -5.51 -2.88
C LYS A 193 15.24 -5.13 -4.36
N GLY A 194 16.32 -5.46 -5.08
CA GLY A 194 16.49 -5.09 -6.49
C GLY A 194 16.94 -3.63 -6.68
N THR A 195 17.26 -3.29 -7.92
CA THR A 195 17.76 -1.95 -8.29
C THR A 195 16.61 -0.95 -8.41
N PRO A 196 16.65 0.18 -7.67
CA PRO A 196 15.67 1.25 -7.84
C PRO A 196 15.56 1.74 -9.28
N GLN A 197 14.34 1.97 -9.73
CA GLN A 197 14.08 2.57 -11.03
C GLN A 197 13.73 4.05 -10.84
N HIS A 198 14.17 4.86 -11.78
CA HIS A 198 13.98 6.31 -11.78
C HIS A 198 13.27 6.74 -13.08
N VAL A 199 12.53 7.84 -13.01
CA VAL A 199 11.82 8.49 -14.11
C VAL A 199 12.02 9.99 -14.04
#